data_AF-A0A662VJL9-F1
#
_entry.id   AF-A0A662VJL9-F1
#
_cell.length_a   1.000
_cell.length_b   1.000
_cell.length_c   1.000
_cell.angle_alpha   90.00
_cell.angle_beta   90.00
_cell.angle_gamma   90.00
#
_symmetry.space_group_name_H-M   'P 1'
#
loop_
_entity.id
_entity.type
_entity.pdbx_description
1 polymer ?
#
loop_
_entity_poly.entity_id
_entity_poly.type
_entity_poly.pdbx_seq_one_letter_code
_entity_poly.pdbx_strand_id
1 'polypeptide(L)'
;MFGDGFTLGAIVLWLVTVVAVSIYFYLIRKVRREYEEARTVVGDIIMSFNRELEKDREFVREVAYRAETLTLKEESLSKGLERLEGQLSRITKELKNLLKEREELSSRIAEVEKKIDELAGAQKDILERVEKMEGEGPSIQAAETLPMGIPIKRERVLSSLTETEMKVLEILAREGEKRAPEIRDRIKLSREHTARLMKKLYEQGYLERDTSKIPYTYRLKKEMLELLKDMGTGVED
;
A
#
# COMPACT_ATOMS: atom_id res chain seq x y z
N MET A 1 -107.05 -67.16 30.51
CA MET A 1 -107.58 -65.81 30.22
C MET A 1 -106.63 -64.72 30.77
N PHE A 2 -105.31 -64.84 30.53
CA PHE A 2 -104.27 -63.92 31.05
C PHE A 2 -103.31 -63.39 29.96
N GLY A 3 -103.52 -63.76 28.69
CA GLY A 3 -102.57 -63.44 27.59
C GLY A 3 -102.73 -62.05 26.99
N ASP A 4 -103.95 -61.48 26.99
CA ASP A 4 -104.24 -60.25 26.26
C ASP A 4 -103.69 -59.00 26.98
N GLY A 5 -103.64 -59.01 28.31
CA GLY A 5 -103.04 -57.93 29.10
C GLY A 5 -101.50 -57.89 29.01
N PHE A 6 -100.86 -59.04 28.93
CA PHE A 6 -99.40 -59.14 28.82
C PHE A 6 -98.90 -58.69 27.44
N THR A 7 -99.61 -59.06 26.38
CA THR A 7 -99.29 -58.64 25.00
C THR A 7 -99.48 -57.14 24.79
N LEU A 8 -100.55 -56.54 25.33
CA LEU A 8 -100.73 -55.08 25.33
C LEU A 8 -99.62 -54.34 26.08
N GLY A 9 -99.21 -54.84 27.26
CA GLY A 9 -98.10 -54.27 28.02
C GLY A 9 -96.77 -54.30 27.27
N ALA A 10 -96.48 -55.41 26.57
CA ALA A 10 -95.28 -55.54 25.75
C ALA A 10 -95.28 -54.58 24.54
N ILE A 11 -96.44 -54.37 23.90
CA ILE A 11 -96.58 -53.42 22.77
C ILE A 11 -96.35 -51.97 23.24
N VAL A 12 -96.91 -51.57 24.39
CA VAL A 12 -96.69 -50.23 24.95
C VAL A 12 -95.21 -50.02 25.29
N LEU A 13 -94.58 -51.02 25.92
CA LEU A 13 -93.15 -50.97 26.22
C LEU A 13 -92.31 -50.84 24.94
N TRP A 14 -92.65 -51.58 23.88
CA TRP A 14 -91.97 -51.50 22.59
C TRP A 14 -92.16 -50.14 21.91
N LEU A 15 -93.34 -49.54 21.99
CA LEU A 15 -93.56 -48.18 21.49
C LEU A 15 -92.73 -47.14 22.25
N VAL A 16 -92.65 -47.25 23.57
CA VAL A 16 -91.82 -46.36 24.40
C VAL A 16 -90.33 -46.51 24.04
N THR A 17 -89.84 -47.72 23.82
CA THR A 17 -88.44 -47.92 23.42
C THR A 17 -88.17 -47.39 22.02
N VAL A 18 -89.06 -47.59 21.05
CA VAL A 18 -88.92 -47.03 19.69
C VAL A 18 -88.92 -45.50 19.71
N VAL A 19 -89.82 -44.89 20.47
CA VAL A 19 -89.87 -43.42 20.63
C VAL A 19 -88.59 -42.91 21.30
N ALA A 20 -88.13 -43.57 22.36
CA ALA A 20 -86.87 -43.22 23.02
C ALA A 20 -85.69 -43.30 22.05
N VAL A 21 -85.56 -44.40 21.29
CA VAL A 21 -84.51 -44.58 20.28
C VAL A 21 -84.60 -43.50 19.20
N SER A 22 -85.80 -43.15 18.74
CA SER A 22 -85.99 -42.09 17.75
C SER A 22 -85.56 -40.72 18.26
N ILE A 23 -85.85 -40.38 19.52
CA ILE A 23 -85.42 -39.14 20.16
C ILE A 23 -83.89 -39.12 20.30
N TYR A 24 -83.29 -40.21 20.78
CA TYR A 24 -81.84 -40.34 20.89
C TYR A 24 -81.15 -40.20 19.54
N PHE A 25 -81.69 -40.83 18.50
CA PHE A 25 -81.16 -40.73 17.15
C PHE A 25 -81.22 -39.30 16.61
N TYR A 26 -82.33 -38.60 16.87
CA TYR A 26 -82.48 -37.19 16.50
C TYR A 26 -81.47 -36.30 17.23
N LEU A 27 -81.29 -36.50 18.54
CA LEU A 27 -80.34 -35.73 19.35
C LEU A 27 -78.89 -35.95 18.91
N ILE A 28 -78.50 -37.21 18.67
CA ILE A 28 -77.15 -37.56 18.19
C ILE A 28 -76.88 -36.91 16.83
N ARG A 29 -77.87 -36.90 15.92
CA ARG A 29 -77.72 -36.24 14.62
C ARG A 29 -77.55 -34.72 14.75
N LYS A 30 -78.25 -34.07 15.68
CA LYS A 30 -78.11 -32.64 15.91
C LYS A 30 -76.74 -32.29 16.48
N VAL A 31 -76.31 -32.99 17.54
CA VAL A 31 -75.00 -32.76 18.18
C VAL A 31 -73.85 -33.06 17.23
N ARG A 32 -73.95 -34.11 16.40
CA ARG A 32 -72.94 -34.43 15.39
C ARG A 32 -72.75 -33.29 14.38
N ARG A 33 -73.83 -32.60 13.99
CA ARG A 33 -73.74 -31.46 13.06
C ARG A 33 -72.98 -30.29 13.69
N GLU A 34 -73.38 -29.90 14.91
CA GLU A 34 -72.70 -28.82 15.66
C GLU A 34 -71.23 -29.17 15.94
N TYR A 35 -70.92 -30.45 16.17
CA TYR A 35 -69.55 -30.93 16.35
C TYR A 35 -68.69 -30.82 15.09
N GLU A 36 -69.19 -31.21 13.90
CA GLU A 36 -68.41 -31.10 12.66
C GLU A 36 -68.13 -29.65 12.26
N GLU A 37 -69.07 -28.73 12.52
CA GLU A 37 -68.86 -27.29 12.33
C GLU A 37 -67.74 -26.78 13.24
N ALA A 38 -67.80 -27.09 14.54
CA ALA A 38 -66.75 -26.71 15.49
C ALA A 38 -65.39 -27.35 15.15
N ARG A 39 -65.39 -28.62 14.73
CA ARG A 39 -64.18 -29.34 14.33
C ARG A 39 -63.50 -28.71 13.12
N THR A 40 -64.28 -28.23 12.15
CA THR A 40 -63.75 -27.56 10.96
C THR A 40 -63.07 -26.25 11.35
N VAL A 41 -63.74 -25.41 12.16
CA VAL A 41 -63.17 -24.14 12.64
C VAL A 41 -61.89 -24.36 13.46
N VAL A 42 -61.90 -25.34 14.36
CA VAL A 42 -60.70 -25.68 15.16
C VAL A 42 -59.59 -26.25 14.27
N GLY A 43 -59.94 -27.06 13.27
CA GLY A 43 -58.99 -27.57 12.27
C GLY A 43 -58.30 -26.45 11.49
N ASP A 44 -59.06 -25.45 11.05
CA ASP A 44 -58.54 -24.28 10.34
C ASP A 44 -57.60 -23.45 11.23
N ILE A 45 -57.96 -23.25 12.51
CA ILE A 45 -57.10 -22.57 13.49
C ILE A 45 -55.81 -23.35 13.72
N ILE A 46 -55.88 -24.67 13.88
CA ILE A 46 -54.68 -25.50 14.08
C ILE A 46 -53.78 -25.45 12.84
N MET A 47 -54.36 -25.50 11.64
CA MET A 47 -53.60 -25.36 10.39
C MET A 47 -52.95 -23.98 10.26
N SER A 48 -53.63 -22.89 10.63
CA SER A 48 -53.05 -21.55 10.58
C SER A 48 -51.91 -21.40 11.58
N PHE A 49 -52.07 -21.90 12.81
CA PHE A 49 -51.02 -21.90 13.82
C PHE A 49 -49.82 -22.73 13.37
N ASN A 50 -50.01 -23.92 12.80
CA ASN A 50 -48.88 -24.71 12.32
C ASN A 50 -48.12 -23.99 11.20
N ARG A 51 -48.84 -23.36 10.27
CA ARG A 51 -48.24 -22.56 9.20
C ARG A 51 -47.51 -21.33 9.74
N GLU A 52 -48.00 -20.70 10.78
CA GLU A 52 -47.36 -19.55 11.44
C GLU A 52 -46.11 -19.98 12.21
N LEU A 53 -46.18 -21.11 12.93
CA LEU A 53 -45.02 -21.70 13.61
C LEU A 53 -43.91 -22.11 12.64
N GLU A 54 -44.24 -22.61 11.45
CA GLU A 54 -43.25 -22.90 10.41
C GLU A 54 -42.55 -21.62 9.93
N LYS A 55 -43.32 -20.55 9.66
CA LYS A 55 -42.75 -19.24 9.29
C LYS A 55 -41.88 -18.65 10.38
N ASP A 56 -42.32 -18.73 11.64
CA ASP A 56 -41.56 -18.24 12.78
C ASP A 56 -40.26 -19.03 12.95
N ARG A 57 -40.29 -20.37 12.74
CA ARG A 57 -39.07 -21.20 12.74
C ARG A 57 -38.10 -20.80 11.63
N GLU A 58 -38.60 -20.51 10.43
CA GLU A 58 -37.76 -20.02 9.33
C GLU A 58 -37.15 -18.66 9.63
N PHE A 59 -37.95 -17.73 10.15
CA PHE A 59 -37.47 -16.40 10.54
C PHE A 59 -36.41 -16.49 11.64
N VAL A 60 -36.63 -17.31 12.68
CA VAL A 60 -35.64 -17.54 13.74
C VAL A 60 -34.36 -18.14 13.17
N ARG A 61 -34.45 -19.06 12.20
CA ARG A 61 -33.28 -19.62 11.53
C ARG A 61 -32.51 -18.56 10.72
N GLU A 62 -33.22 -17.68 10.02
CA GLU A 62 -32.58 -16.59 9.28
C GLU A 62 -31.89 -15.60 10.23
N VAL A 63 -32.55 -15.23 11.33
CA VAL A 63 -31.98 -14.35 12.36
C VAL A 63 -30.75 -15.02 13.00
N ALA A 64 -30.82 -16.31 13.31
CA ALA A 64 -29.69 -17.06 13.84
C ALA A 64 -28.51 -17.08 12.84
N TYR A 65 -28.77 -17.34 11.57
CA TYR A 65 -27.75 -17.28 10.52
C TYR A 65 -27.12 -15.89 10.40
N ARG A 66 -27.94 -14.83 10.38
CA ARG A 66 -27.44 -13.44 10.37
C ARG A 66 -26.61 -13.14 11.61
N ALA A 67 -27.03 -13.59 12.79
CA ALA A 67 -26.27 -13.44 14.03
C ALA A 67 -24.91 -14.15 13.95
N GLU A 68 -24.86 -15.40 13.47
CA GLU A 68 -23.61 -16.13 13.26
C GLU A 68 -22.68 -15.44 12.25
N THR A 69 -23.22 -14.90 11.15
CA THR A 69 -22.39 -14.16 10.19
C THR A 69 -21.84 -12.86 10.78
N LEU A 70 -22.59 -12.20 11.67
CA LEU A 70 -22.14 -11.01 12.38
C LEU A 70 -21.07 -11.35 13.41
N THR A 71 -21.20 -12.45 14.15
CA THR A 71 -20.17 -12.87 15.10
C THR A 71 -18.87 -13.27 14.40
N LEU A 72 -18.95 -13.97 13.26
CA LEU A 72 -17.78 -14.26 12.42
C LEU A 72 -17.10 -12.98 11.90
N LYS A 73 -17.91 -11.99 11.50
CA LYS A 73 -17.38 -10.69 11.05
C LYS A 73 -16.73 -9.93 12.20
N GLU A 74 -17.32 -9.93 13.38
CA GLU A 74 -16.76 -9.34 14.60
C GLU A 74 -15.40 -9.99 14.95
N GLU A 75 -15.30 -11.32 14.90
CA GLU A 75 -14.03 -12.03 15.13
C GLU A 75 -12.98 -11.69 14.07
N SER A 76 -13.38 -11.52 12.81
CA SER A 76 -12.44 -11.10 11.75
C SER A 76 -11.96 -9.65 11.96
N LEU A 77 -12.83 -8.77 12.45
CA LEU A 77 -12.50 -7.39 12.78
C LEU A 77 -11.57 -7.35 14.00
N SER A 78 -11.82 -8.13 15.04
CA SER A 78 -10.98 -8.20 16.23
C SER A 78 -9.56 -8.69 15.90
N LYS A 79 -9.43 -9.73 15.07
CA LYS A 79 -8.12 -10.17 14.54
C LYS A 79 -7.43 -9.08 13.72
N GLY A 80 -8.19 -8.30 12.95
CA GLY A 80 -7.69 -7.15 12.22
C GLY A 80 -7.15 -6.05 13.14
N LEU A 81 -7.88 -5.74 14.21
CA LEU A 81 -7.48 -4.80 15.26
C LEU A 81 -6.22 -5.26 15.98
N GLU A 82 -6.12 -6.54 16.36
CA GLU A 82 -4.94 -7.10 17.02
C GLU A 82 -3.70 -7.01 16.12
N ARG A 83 -3.87 -7.25 14.81
CA ARG A 83 -2.80 -7.07 13.82
C ARG A 83 -2.36 -5.61 13.70
N LEU A 84 -3.31 -4.68 13.67
CA LEU A 84 -3.03 -3.24 13.63
C LEU A 84 -2.31 -2.78 14.90
N GLU A 85 -2.77 -3.22 16.07
CA GLU A 85 -2.11 -2.95 17.35
C GLU A 85 -0.66 -3.48 17.36
N GLY A 86 -0.47 -4.70 16.84
CA GLY A 86 0.85 -5.28 16.63
C GLY A 86 1.73 -4.41 15.72
N GLN A 87 1.21 -3.90 14.61
CA GLN A 87 1.94 -3.00 13.71
C GLN A 87 2.25 -1.65 14.38
N LEU A 88 1.30 -1.05 15.08
CA LEU A 88 1.49 0.19 15.83
C LEU A 88 2.57 0.02 16.91
N SER A 89 2.59 -1.11 17.61
CA SER A 89 3.63 -1.40 18.61
C SER A 89 5.02 -1.48 17.97
N ARG A 90 5.15 -2.05 16.78
CA ARG A 90 6.41 -2.12 16.02
C ARG A 90 6.85 -0.73 15.58
N ILE A 91 5.96 0.04 14.97
CA ILE A 91 6.23 1.42 14.56
C ILE A 91 6.63 2.27 15.77
N THR A 92 5.95 2.10 16.90
CA THR A 92 6.29 2.82 18.14
C THR A 92 7.69 2.48 18.63
N LYS A 93 8.10 1.19 18.54
CA LYS A 93 9.46 0.75 18.86
C LYS A 93 10.49 1.31 17.87
N GLU A 94 10.19 1.27 16.58
CA GLU A 94 11.06 1.82 15.52
C GLU A 94 11.24 3.33 15.69
N LEU A 95 10.16 4.08 15.94
CA LEU A 95 10.22 5.52 16.24
C LEU A 95 11.07 5.80 17.48
N LYS A 96 10.93 5.00 18.54
CA LYS A 96 11.75 5.15 19.75
C LYS A 96 13.24 4.89 19.47
N ASN A 97 13.55 3.92 18.62
CA ASN A 97 14.93 3.65 18.21
C ASN A 97 15.48 4.78 17.33
N LEU A 98 14.72 5.27 16.35
CA LEU A 98 15.13 6.40 15.51
C LEU A 98 15.33 7.68 16.32
N LEU A 99 14.52 7.93 17.35
CA LEU A 99 14.73 9.06 18.25
C LEU A 99 16.06 8.93 19.01
N LYS A 100 16.40 7.73 19.50
CA LYS A 100 17.70 7.47 20.13
C LYS A 100 18.87 7.65 19.16
N GLU A 101 18.77 7.09 17.95
CA GLU A 101 19.79 7.26 16.91
C GLU A 101 19.98 8.73 16.56
N ARG A 102 18.89 9.50 16.46
CA ARG A 102 18.94 10.94 16.19
C ARG A 102 19.58 11.72 17.34
N GLU A 103 19.38 11.32 18.59
CA GLU A 103 20.05 11.90 19.75
C GLU A 103 21.55 11.59 19.75
N GLU A 104 21.94 10.35 19.46
CA GLU A 104 23.34 9.94 19.35
C GLU A 104 24.06 10.60 18.17
N LEU A 105 23.40 10.74 17.01
CA LEU A 105 23.94 11.50 15.89
C LEU A 105 24.11 12.98 16.25
N SER A 106 23.16 13.56 16.99
CA SER A 106 23.27 14.95 17.44
C SER A 106 24.46 15.16 18.37
N SER A 107 24.77 14.21 19.26
CA SER A 107 25.93 14.32 20.15
C SER A 107 27.24 14.16 19.39
N ARG A 108 27.31 13.22 18.43
CA ARG A 108 28.48 13.06 17.55
C ARG A 108 28.74 14.28 16.67
N ILE A 109 27.68 14.91 16.15
CA ILE A 109 27.80 16.16 15.37
C ILE A 109 28.39 17.26 16.25
N ALA A 110 27.89 17.44 17.49
CA ALA A 110 28.44 18.43 18.42
C ALA A 110 29.91 18.15 18.77
N GLU A 111 30.32 16.88 18.86
CA GLU A 111 31.72 16.50 19.09
C GLU A 111 32.61 16.81 17.88
N VAL A 112 32.11 16.55 16.67
CA VAL A 112 32.82 16.89 15.43
C VAL A 112 32.95 18.40 15.27
N GLU A 113 31.90 19.16 15.59
CA GLU A 113 31.92 20.64 15.58
C GLU A 113 33.03 21.17 16.51
N LYS A 114 33.14 20.65 17.74
CA LYS A 114 34.26 20.97 18.64
C LYS A 114 35.63 20.64 18.05
N LYS A 115 35.79 19.46 17.45
CA LYS A 115 37.07 19.07 16.82
C LYS A 115 37.42 19.98 15.63
N ILE A 116 36.42 20.43 14.87
CA ILE A 116 36.62 21.39 13.78
C ILE A 116 37.07 22.74 14.34
N ASP A 117 36.46 23.22 15.43
CA ASP A 117 36.87 24.47 16.09
C ASP A 117 38.30 24.38 16.65
N GLU A 118 38.66 23.26 17.27
CA GLU A 118 40.02 22.99 17.75
C GLU A 118 41.02 22.94 16.60
N LEU A 119 40.69 22.26 15.50
CA LEU A 119 41.55 22.18 14.32
C LEU A 119 41.69 23.54 13.62
N ALA A 120 40.62 24.33 13.55
CA ALA A 120 40.63 25.67 13.01
C ALA A 120 41.47 26.62 13.89
N GLY A 121 41.42 26.45 15.21
CA GLY A 121 42.31 27.13 16.16
C GLY A 121 43.77 26.75 15.94
N ALA A 122 44.08 25.45 15.89
CA ALA A 122 45.43 24.96 15.61
C ALA A 122 45.95 25.41 14.24
N GLN A 123 45.08 25.49 13.22
CA GLN A 123 45.43 26.02 11.92
C GLN A 123 45.78 27.51 11.99
N LYS A 124 45.05 28.32 12.76
CA LYS A 124 45.39 29.73 13.02
C LYS A 124 46.72 29.87 13.74
N ASP A 125 46.96 29.06 14.77
CA ASP A 125 48.24 29.07 15.52
C ASP A 125 49.42 28.66 14.63
N ILE A 126 49.22 27.68 13.75
CA ILE A 126 50.23 27.27 12.75
C ILE A 126 50.44 28.39 11.74
N LEU A 127 49.39 29.02 11.23
CA LEU A 127 49.49 30.14 10.29
C LEU A 127 50.27 31.31 10.92
N GLU A 128 49.99 31.65 12.18
CA GLU A 128 50.71 32.71 12.91
C GLU A 128 52.18 32.33 13.16
N ARG A 129 52.48 31.05 13.42
CA ARG A 129 53.86 30.56 13.54
C ARG A 129 54.60 30.53 12.19
N VAL A 130 53.89 30.22 11.10
CA VAL A 130 54.44 30.27 9.74
C VAL A 130 54.71 31.71 9.34
N GLU A 131 53.82 32.67 9.61
CA GLU A 131 54.09 34.10 9.42
C GLU A 131 55.29 34.58 10.25
N LYS A 132 55.43 34.10 11.49
CA LYS A 132 56.60 34.40 12.35
C LYS A 132 57.89 33.72 11.86
N MET A 133 57.80 32.61 11.11
CA MET A 133 58.95 31.93 10.47
C MET A 133 59.26 32.48 9.07
N GLU A 134 58.27 33.01 8.35
CA GLU A 134 58.44 33.71 7.06
C GLU A 134 59.10 35.08 7.20
N GLY A 135 59.29 35.58 8.44
CA GLY A 135 60.16 36.71 8.74
C GLY A 135 61.66 36.45 8.46
N GLU A 136 62.08 35.20 8.24
CA GLU A 136 63.47 34.83 7.98
C GLU A 136 63.59 33.74 6.88
N GLY A 137 63.25 34.09 5.63
CA GLY A 137 63.53 33.26 4.44
C GLY A 137 63.02 33.93 3.15
N PRO A 138 63.75 33.89 2.01
CA PRO A 138 63.56 34.85 0.93
C PRO A 138 62.24 34.69 0.18
N SER A 139 61.59 35.83 -0.01
CA SER A 139 60.36 36.08 -0.76
C SER A 139 60.35 35.43 -2.15
N ILE A 140 59.37 34.57 -2.41
CA ILE A 140 58.80 34.39 -3.75
C ILE A 140 57.41 34.99 -3.71
N GLN A 141 57.28 36.16 -4.33
CA GLN A 141 56.02 36.85 -4.53
C GLN A 141 55.16 36.03 -5.50
N ALA A 142 54.02 35.52 -5.04
CA ALA A 142 52.94 35.07 -5.90
C ALA A 142 51.72 35.95 -5.62
N ALA A 143 51.33 36.69 -6.65
CA ALA A 143 50.35 37.75 -6.63
C ALA A 143 48.97 37.29 -6.12
N GLU A 144 48.41 38.10 -5.22
CA GLU A 144 47.01 38.08 -4.84
C GLU A 144 46.14 38.82 -5.85
N THR A 145 44.90 38.31 -5.98
CA THR A 145 43.66 38.98 -6.40
C THR A 145 43.46 39.38 -7.87
N LEU A 146 42.49 38.73 -8.52
CA LEU A 146 41.54 39.38 -9.44
C LEU A 146 40.14 38.71 -9.35
N PRO A 147 39.06 39.46 -9.70
CA PRO A 147 37.69 39.26 -9.27
C PRO A 147 36.87 38.36 -10.20
N MET A 148 35.74 37.89 -9.65
CA MET A 148 34.48 37.47 -10.28
C MET A 148 34.42 37.40 -11.82
N GLY A 149 34.18 36.19 -12.32
CA GLY A 149 33.72 35.91 -13.68
C GLY A 149 34.16 34.51 -14.07
N ILE A 150 33.29 33.50 -13.94
CA ILE A 150 33.61 32.07 -14.16
C ILE A 150 34.32 31.89 -15.50
N PRO A 151 35.64 31.58 -15.52
CA PRO A 151 36.29 31.07 -16.72
C PRO A 151 36.48 29.57 -16.51
N ILE A 152 36.06 28.80 -17.50
CA ILE A 152 36.33 27.36 -17.61
C ILE A 152 37.81 27.13 -17.28
N LYS A 153 38.10 26.48 -16.14
CA LYS A 153 39.46 26.06 -15.77
C LYS A 153 39.91 25.00 -16.78
N ARG A 154 40.48 25.46 -17.90
CA ARG A 154 40.99 24.68 -19.04
C ARG A 154 42.07 23.65 -18.67
N GLU A 155 42.57 23.63 -17.43
CA GLU A 155 43.74 22.82 -17.05
C GLU A 155 43.46 21.67 -16.06
N ARG A 156 42.20 21.44 -15.64
CA ARG A 156 41.82 20.23 -14.86
C ARG A 156 40.80 19.32 -15.55
N VAL A 157 40.47 19.59 -16.81
CA VAL A 157 39.43 18.86 -17.58
C VAL A 157 39.99 17.60 -18.26
N LEU A 158 41.31 17.54 -18.47
CA LEU A 158 41.93 16.54 -19.34
C LEU A 158 42.39 15.25 -18.64
N SER A 159 42.40 15.20 -17.29
CA SER A 159 42.98 14.09 -16.53
C SER A 159 42.00 13.25 -15.72
N SER A 160 40.69 13.55 -15.75
CA SER A 160 39.67 12.80 -15.00
C SER A 160 38.62 12.08 -15.85
N LEU A 161 38.75 12.08 -17.18
CA LEU A 161 37.84 11.37 -18.07
C LEU A 161 38.23 9.89 -18.11
N THR A 162 37.32 9.03 -17.70
CA THR A 162 37.48 7.57 -17.82
C THR A 162 37.37 7.15 -19.29
N GLU A 163 38.01 6.04 -19.68
CA GLU A 163 38.07 5.55 -21.07
C GLU A 163 36.67 5.43 -21.73
N THR A 164 35.65 5.12 -20.91
CA THR A 164 34.26 5.01 -21.38
C THR A 164 33.60 6.38 -21.60
N GLU A 165 33.93 7.39 -20.79
CA GLU A 165 33.46 8.77 -20.95
C GLU A 165 33.98 9.37 -22.25
N MET A 166 35.26 9.15 -22.56
CA MET A 166 35.86 9.60 -23.81
C MET A 166 35.18 8.96 -25.04
N LYS A 167 34.94 7.65 -25.02
CA LYS A 167 34.25 6.93 -26.12
C LYS A 167 32.85 7.48 -26.37
N VAL A 168 32.10 7.84 -25.32
CA VAL A 168 30.77 8.44 -25.47
C VAL A 168 30.85 9.82 -26.13
N LEU A 169 31.79 10.65 -25.69
CA LEU A 169 31.97 12.00 -26.22
C LEU A 169 32.40 11.97 -27.69
N GLU A 170 33.28 11.02 -28.07
CA GLU A 170 33.69 10.79 -29.46
C GLU A 170 32.50 10.36 -30.35
N ILE A 171 31.66 9.44 -29.87
CA ILE A 171 30.46 9.02 -30.60
C ILE A 171 29.51 10.20 -30.84
N LEU A 172 29.32 11.05 -29.83
CA LEU A 172 28.45 12.23 -29.95
C LEU A 172 29.06 13.33 -30.82
N ALA A 173 30.39 13.45 -30.85
CA ALA A 173 31.10 14.36 -31.74
C ALA A 173 30.98 13.93 -33.21
N ARG A 174 31.07 12.62 -33.49
CA ARG A 174 31.03 12.08 -34.86
C ARG A 174 29.62 11.90 -35.41
N GLU A 175 28.71 11.39 -34.59
CA GLU A 175 27.36 10.97 -35.04
C GLU A 175 26.24 11.93 -34.60
N GLY A 176 26.58 13.01 -33.89
CA GLY A 176 25.64 14.05 -33.47
C GLY A 176 24.71 13.62 -32.33
N GLU A 177 23.58 14.33 -32.20
CA GLU A 177 22.60 14.12 -31.13
C GLU A 177 22.04 12.70 -31.12
N LYS A 178 22.10 12.05 -29.95
CA LYS A 178 21.60 10.68 -29.79
C LYS A 178 20.82 10.47 -28.52
N ARG A 179 20.01 9.41 -28.52
CA ARG A 179 19.26 8.97 -27.33
C ARG A 179 20.10 8.01 -26.49
N ALA A 180 19.88 7.98 -25.18
CA ALA A 180 20.59 7.06 -24.27
C ALA A 180 20.58 5.57 -24.71
N PRO A 181 19.50 5.00 -25.29
CA PRO A 181 19.51 3.63 -25.80
C PRO A 181 20.47 3.42 -26.98
N GLU A 182 20.62 4.40 -27.85
CA GLU A 182 21.50 4.32 -29.03
C GLU A 182 22.97 4.39 -28.62
N ILE A 183 23.28 5.22 -27.61
CA ILE A 183 24.63 5.30 -27.01
C ILE A 183 24.97 3.98 -26.31
N ARG A 184 24.01 3.38 -25.58
CA ARG A 184 24.17 2.06 -24.95
C ARG A 184 24.58 0.99 -25.96
N ASP A 185 23.90 0.92 -27.10
CA ASP A 185 24.14 -0.12 -28.09
C ASP A 185 25.54 -0.01 -28.71
N ARG A 186 26.14 1.19 -28.73
CA ARG A 186 27.52 1.43 -29.16
C ARG A 186 28.56 1.07 -28.10
N ILE A 187 28.33 1.43 -26.84
CA ILE A 187 29.29 1.19 -25.75
C ILE A 187 29.16 -0.22 -25.12
N LYS A 188 28.14 -1.01 -25.52
CA LYS A 188 27.85 -2.37 -25.02
C LYS A 188 27.80 -2.50 -23.48
N LEU A 189 27.34 -1.45 -22.79
CA LEU A 189 27.17 -1.45 -21.33
C LEU A 189 25.72 -1.71 -20.92
N SER A 190 25.50 -2.00 -19.63
CA SER A 190 24.16 -2.08 -19.06
C SER A 190 23.40 -0.75 -19.21
N ARG A 191 22.07 -0.86 -19.30
CA ARG A 191 21.14 0.28 -19.27
C ARG A 191 21.39 1.21 -18.08
N GLU A 192 21.70 0.65 -16.92
CA GLU A 192 21.92 1.40 -15.69
C GLU A 192 23.26 2.14 -15.72
N HIS A 193 24.34 1.47 -16.13
CA HIS A 193 25.66 2.09 -16.26
C HIS A 193 25.64 3.23 -17.27
N THR A 194 24.96 3.05 -18.40
CA THR A 194 24.80 4.11 -19.42
C THR A 194 24.03 5.31 -18.86
N ALA A 195 22.94 5.08 -18.12
CA ALA A 195 22.17 6.16 -17.51
C ALA A 195 22.99 6.94 -16.45
N ARG A 196 23.77 6.23 -15.62
CA ARG A 196 24.67 6.86 -14.64
C ARG A 196 25.77 7.68 -15.33
N LEU A 197 26.33 7.15 -16.41
CA LEU A 197 27.35 7.83 -17.21
C LEU A 197 26.81 9.11 -17.87
N MET A 198 25.64 9.04 -18.51
CA MET A 198 25.00 10.22 -19.10
C MET A 198 24.64 11.27 -18.06
N LYS A 199 24.19 10.86 -16.87
CA LYS A 199 23.90 11.77 -15.75
C LYS A 199 25.17 12.48 -15.29
N LYS A 200 26.27 11.75 -15.12
CA LYS A 200 27.56 12.29 -14.70
C LYS A 200 28.12 13.29 -15.72
N LEU A 201 28.10 12.95 -17.01
CA LEU A 201 28.59 13.84 -18.08
C LEU A 201 27.74 15.12 -18.21
N TYR A 202 26.44 15.04 -17.94
CA TYR A 202 25.56 16.20 -17.86
C TYR A 202 25.88 17.09 -16.64
N GLU A 203 26.07 16.51 -15.45
CA GLU A 203 26.43 17.25 -14.24
C GLU A 203 27.80 17.93 -14.34
N GLN A 204 28.73 17.31 -15.05
CA GLN A 204 30.04 17.89 -15.33
C GLN A 204 30.02 18.95 -16.45
N GLY A 205 28.87 19.19 -17.09
CA GLY A 205 28.71 20.23 -18.10
C GLY A 205 29.22 19.88 -19.50
N TYR A 206 29.53 18.61 -19.76
CA TYR A 206 30.00 18.15 -21.08
C TYR A 206 28.84 17.93 -22.07
N LEU A 207 27.67 17.55 -21.56
CA LEU A 207 26.48 17.26 -22.36
C LEU A 207 25.32 18.18 -21.98
N GLU A 208 24.55 18.56 -23.00
CA GLU A 208 23.23 19.17 -22.85
C GLU A 208 22.16 18.08 -23.09
N ARG A 209 21.09 18.08 -22.29
CA ARG A 209 19.97 17.14 -22.46
C ARG A 209 18.73 17.90 -22.91
N ASP A 210 18.11 17.42 -23.97
CA ASP A 210 16.79 17.89 -24.39
C ASP A 210 15.72 17.07 -23.65
N THR A 211 15.02 17.74 -22.73
CA THR A 211 13.93 17.15 -21.95
C THR A 211 12.58 17.13 -22.69
N SER A 212 12.54 17.62 -23.93
CA SER A 212 11.28 17.76 -24.68
C SER A 212 10.63 16.42 -25.04
N LYS A 213 11.40 15.32 -25.09
CA LYS A 213 10.90 13.98 -25.44
C LYS A 213 11.61 12.90 -24.61
N ILE A 214 10.89 11.81 -24.31
CA ILE A 214 11.43 10.64 -23.61
C ILE A 214 11.52 9.49 -24.62
N PRO A 215 12.65 8.76 -24.74
CA PRO A 215 13.91 8.93 -24.01
C PRO A 215 14.65 10.23 -24.39
N TYR A 216 15.29 10.87 -23.40
CA TYR A 216 16.00 12.14 -23.59
C TYR A 216 17.08 12.05 -24.67
N THR A 217 17.23 13.14 -25.41
CA THR A 217 18.28 13.32 -26.41
C THR A 217 19.45 14.07 -25.79
N TYR A 218 20.67 13.62 -26.08
CA TYR A 218 21.91 14.21 -25.57
C TYR A 218 22.66 14.87 -26.72
N ARG A 219 23.10 16.12 -26.50
CA ARG A 219 23.90 16.93 -27.41
C ARG A 219 25.22 17.28 -26.74
N LEU A 220 26.31 17.24 -27.50
CA LEU A 220 27.61 17.70 -27.02
C LEU A 220 27.65 19.23 -26.97
N LYS A 221 28.15 19.81 -25.87
CA LYS A 221 28.33 21.27 -25.75
C LYS A 221 29.41 21.75 -26.73
N LYS A 222 29.21 22.92 -27.35
CA LYS A 222 30.15 23.48 -28.36
C LYS A 222 31.58 23.64 -27.82
N GLU A 223 31.72 24.06 -26.57
CA GLU A 223 33.01 24.19 -25.89
C GLU A 223 33.78 22.86 -25.78
N MET A 224 33.07 21.74 -25.61
CA MET A 224 33.69 20.41 -25.52
C MET A 224 34.06 19.86 -26.91
N LEU A 225 33.32 20.26 -27.95
CA LEU A 225 33.62 19.90 -29.33
C LEU A 225 34.93 20.54 -29.81
N GLU A 226 35.22 21.77 -29.38
CA GLU A 226 36.51 22.44 -29.62
C GLU A 226 37.65 21.70 -28.90
N LEU A 227 37.47 21.33 -27.63
CA LEU A 227 38.47 20.57 -26.86
C LEU A 227 38.77 19.19 -27.45
N LEU A 228 37.77 18.49 -27.99
CA LEU A 228 37.98 17.20 -28.66
C LEU A 228 38.70 17.36 -30.00
N LYS A 229 38.44 18.44 -30.74
CA LYS A 229 39.12 18.72 -32.01
C LYS A 229 40.60 19.00 -31.80
N ASP A 230 40.93 19.76 -30.75
CA ASP A 230 42.32 20.03 -30.36
C ASP A 230 43.05 18.75 -29.89
N MET A 231 42.35 17.79 -29.30
CA MET A 231 42.92 16.46 -28.95
C MET A 231 43.07 15.53 -30.17
N GLY A 232 42.17 15.61 -31.14
CA GLY A 232 42.19 14.77 -32.35
C GLY A 232 43.27 15.16 -33.36
N THR A 233 43.81 16.38 -33.30
CA THR A 233 44.90 16.85 -34.17
C THR A 233 46.31 16.49 -33.67
N GLY A 234 46.42 15.72 -32.59
CA GLY A 234 47.71 15.28 -32.02
C GLY A 234 48.08 13.82 -32.25
N VAL A 235 47.30 13.06 -33.02
CA VAL A 235 47.58 11.65 -33.33
C VAL A 235 47.31 11.37 -34.82
N GLU A 236 48.06 12.05 -35.69
CA GLU A 236 48.40 11.60 -37.04
C GLU A 236 49.83 12.05 -37.32
N ASP A 237 50.80 11.24 -36.88
CA ASP A 237 52.04 10.88 -37.60
C ASP A 237 52.70 9.68 -36.92
#